data_AF-A0A3T0VEW3-F1
#
_entry.id   AF-A0A3T0VEW3-F1
#
_cell.length_a   1.000
_cell.length_b   1.000
_cell.length_c   1.000
_cell.angle_alpha   90.00
_cell.angle_beta   90.00
_cell.angle_gamma   90.00
#
_symmetry.space_group_name_H-M   'P 1'
#
loop_
_entity.id
_entity.type
_entity.pdbx_description
1 polymer ?
#
loop_
_entity_poly.entity_id
_entity_poly.type
_entity_poly.pdbx_seq_one_letter_code
_entity_poly.pdbx_strand_id
1 'polypeptide(L)' 'MKMIVTEDYEEMSLVASHHVLGYITAPRRVNLAVTAGSTPKRMYEHLTAAVKGKAFYDRVHYYNFDE' A
#
# COMPACT_ATOMS: atom_id res chain seq x y z
N MET A 1 -7.75 -17.36 6.62
CA MET A 1 -6.57 -16.48 6.67
C MET A 1 -5.57 -16.96 5.63
N LYS A 2 -5.00 -16.07 4.81
CA LYS A 2 -3.95 -16.42 3.84
C LYS A 2 -2.62 -15.90 4.36
N MET A 3 -1.61 -16.77 4.47
CA MET A 3 -0.26 -16.42 4.90
C MET A 3 0.66 -16.36 3.67
N ILE A 4 1.51 -15.33 3.62
CA ILE A 4 2.53 -15.17 2.58
C ILE A 4 3.86 -15.03 3.31
N VAL A 5 4.80 -15.91 2.99
CA VAL A 5 6.15 -15.92 3.54
C VAL A 5 7.09 -15.43 2.44
N THR A 6 7.92 -14.45 2.77
CA THR A 6 8.94 -13.86 1.89
C THR A 6 10.31 -14.09 2.50
N GLU A 7 11.35 -13.97 1.69
CA GLU A 7 12.74 -14.20 2.07
C GLU A 7 13.24 -13.16 3.06
N ASP A 8 12.91 -11.88 2.84
CA ASP A 8 13.35 -10.79 3.69
C ASP A 8 12.34 -9.63 3.77
N TYR A 9 12.75 -8.57 4.47
CA TYR A 9 11.96 -7.36 4.67
C TYR A 9 11.71 -6.58 3.37
N GLU A 10 12.65 -6.58 2.44
CA GLU A 10 12.53 -5.88 1.18
C GLU A 10 11.48 -6.56 0.30
N GLU A 11 11.57 -7.89 0.18
CA GLU A 11 10.59 -8.69 -0.55
C GLU A 11 9.21 -8.60 0.11
N MET A 12 9.13 -8.69 1.44
CA MET A 12 7.88 -8.51 2.18
C MET A 12 7.21 -7.17 1.85
N SER A 13 8.01 -6.09 1.85
CA SER A 13 7.54 -4.74 1.58
C SER A 13 7.06 -4.58 0.14
N LEU A 14 7.78 -5.17 -0.81
CA LEU A 14 7.42 -5.17 -2.22
C LEU A 14 6.11 -5.94 -2.46
N VAL A 15 6.00 -7.16 -1.93
CA VAL A 15 4.80 -8.00 -2.02
C VAL A 15 3.59 -7.31 -1.39
N ALA A 16 3.76 -6.72 -0.20
CA ALA A 16 2.71 -5.94 0.46
C ALA A 16 2.27 -4.74 -0.39
N SER A 17 3.22 -4.04 -1.04
CA SER A 17 2.90 -2.91 -1.93
C SER A 17 2.05 -3.34 -3.13
N HIS A 18 2.35 -4.51 -3.73
CA HIS A 18 1.56 -5.06 -4.83
C HIS A 18 0.14 -5.46 -4.40
N HIS A 19 -0.03 -5.98 -3.18
CA HIS A 19 -1.35 -6.26 -2.64
C HIS A 19 -2.19 -5.00 -2.49
N VAL A 20 -1.60 -3.94 -1.93
CA VAL A 20 -2.29 -2.63 -1.83
C VAL A 20 -2.58 -2.09 -3.22
N LEU A 21 -1.61 -2.12 -4.14
CA LEU A 21 -1.75 -1.65 -5.52
C LEU A 21 -2.93 -2.33 -6.24
N GLY A 22 -3.05 -3.64 -6.12
CA GLY A 22 -4.16 -4.41 -6.68
C GLY A 22 -5.51 -4.00 -6.11
N TYR A 23 -5.57 -3.68 -4.81
CA TYR A 23 -6.80 -3.21 -4.16
C TYR A 23 -7.20 -1.78 -4.59
N ILE A 24 -6.24 -0.86 -4.66
CA ILE A 24 -6.49 0.56 -4.97
C ILE A 24 -6.74 0.85 -6.46
N THR A 25 -6.40 -0.10 -7.35
CA THR A 25 -6.64 0.03 -8.80
C THR A 25 -8.11 -0.16 -9.18
N ALA A 26 -8.96 -0.60 -8.26
CA ALA A 26 -10.39 -0.79 -8.52
C ALA A 26 -11.07 0.51 -9.03
N PRO A 27 -11.99 0.46 -10.01
CA PRO A 27 -12.60 1.65 -10.61
C PRO A 27 -13.70 2.28 -9.72
N ARG A 28 -13.47 2.37 -8.41
CA ARG A 28 -14.40 2.89 -7.41
C ARG A 28 -13.65 3.66 -6.32
N ARG A 29 -14.36 4.39 -5.47
CA ARG A 29 -13.77 4.98 -4.27
C ARG A 29 -13.15 3.88 -3.40
N VAL A 30 -11.94 4.13 -2.91
CA VAL A 30 -11.22 3.25 -1.98
C VAL A 30 -10.83 4.07 -0.76
N ASN A 31 -11.21 3.60 0.41
CA ASN A 31 -10.77 4.18 1.68
C ASN A 31 -9.68 3.25 2.24
N LEU A 32 -8.52 3.81 2.57
CA LEU A 32 -7.36 3.08 3.07
C LEU A 32 -6.93 3.67 4.42
N ALA A 33 -6.98 2.85 5.47
CA ALA A 33 -6.34 3.19 6.73
C ALA A 33 -4.83 2.92 6.61
N VAL A 34 -4.01 3.91 6.99
CA VAL A 34 -2.55 3.84 7.02
C VAL A 34 -2.09 3.91 8.47
N THR A 35 -0.95 3.31 8.79
CA THR A 35 -0.36 3.35 10.12
C THR A 35 1.10 3.76 10.02
N ALA A 36 1.60 4.37 11.09
CA ALA A 36 3.01 4.72 11.22
C ALA A 36 3.87 3.48 11.55
N GLY A 37 5.16 3.71 11.78
CA GLY A 37 6.11 2.68 12.19
C GLY A 37 7.12 2.31 11.10
N SER A 38 8.13 1.54 11.51
CA SER A 38 9.23 1.14 10.63
C SER A 38 8.80 0.14 9.56
N THR A 39 7.92 -0.81 9.90
CA THR A 39 7.49 -1.89 9.02
C THR A 39 6.77 -1.44 7.74
N PRO A 40 5.76 -0.54 7.76
CA PRO A 40 5.07 -0.15 6.53
C PRO A 40 5.85 0.86 5.68
N LYS A 41 6.90 1.49 6.22
CA LYS A 41 7.64 2.58 5.56
C LYS A 41 8.14 2.17 4.18
N ARG A 42 8.81 1.01 4.07
CA ARG A 42 9.40 0.56 2.81
C ARG A 42 8.34 0.15 1.78
N MET A 43 7.22 -0.39 2.24
CA MET A 43 6.06 -0.67 1.39
C MET A 43 5.47 0.63 0.80
N TYR A 44 5.38 1.70 1.59
CA TYR A 44 4.91 3.00 1.10
C TYR A 44 5.87 3.65 0.10
N GLU A 45 7.18 3.46 0.24
CA GLU A 45 8.16 3.91 -0.75
C GLU A 45 7.91 3.24 -2.12
N HIS A 46 7.75 1.91 -2.15
CA HIS A 46 7.41 1.14 -3.36
C HIS A 46 6.06 1.57 -3.94
N LEU A 47 5.03 1.68 -3.09
CA LEU A 47 3.69 2.08 -3.52
C LEU A 47 3.70 3.50 -4.12
N THR A 48 4.38 4.45 -3.46
CA THR A 48 4.49 5.83 -3.93
C THR A 48 5.17 5.88 -5.29
N ALA A 49 6.27 5.15 -5.48
CA ALA A 49 6.94 5.07 -6.77
C ALA A 49 6.01 4.54 -7.88
N ALA A 50 5.13 3.60 -7.56
CA ALA A 50 4.16 3.04 -8.51
C ALA A 50 3.00 3.98 -8.84
N VAL A 51 2.55 4.84 -7.92
CA VAL A 51 1.31 5.63 -8.09
C VAL A 51 1.51 7.13 -8.33
N LYS A 52 2.69 7.68 -7.99
CA LYS A 52 2.92 9.13 -8.04
C LYS A 52 2.70 9.69 -9.45
N GLY A 53 1.93 10.78 -9.53
CA GLY A 53 1.63 11.49 -10.78
C GLY A 53 0.53 10.86 -11.65
N LYS A 54 -0.17 9.82 -11.17
CA LYS A 54 -1.23 9.14 -11.92
C LYS A 54 -2.61 9.51 -11.38
N ALA A 55 -3.32 10.38 -12.10
CA ALA A 55 -4.63 10.93 -11.71
C ALA A 55 -5.72 9.86 -11.45
N PHE A 56 -5.58 8.66 -12.02
CA PHE A 56 -6.56 7.60 -11.78
C PHE A 56 -6.56 7.06 -10.34
N TYR A 57 -5.57 7.41 -9.51
CA TYR A 57 -5.54 7.12 -8.08
C TYR A 57 -6.18 8.20 -7.18
N ASP A 58 -6.71 9.29 -7.74
CA ASP A 58 -7.36 10.37 -6.96
C ASP A 58 -8.62 9.88 -6.21
N ARG A 59 -9.13 8.70 -6.56
CA ARG A 59 -10.25 8.01 -5.89
C ARG A 59 -9.87 7.32 -4.58
N VAL A 60 -8.58 7.30 -4.23
CA VAL A 60 -8.06 6.67 -3.01
C VAL A 60 -7.97 7.73 -1.91
N HIS A 61 -8.66 7.47 -0.80
CA HIS A 61 -8.70 8.36 0.35
C HIS A 61 -7.99 7.69 1.53
N TYR A 62 -7.04 8.40 2.12
CA TYR A 62 -6.20 7.90 3.21
C TYR A 62 -6.68 8.41 4.56
N TYR A 63 -6.59 7.56 5.57
CA TYR A 63 -6.97 7.85 6.96
C TYR A 63 -5.89 7.29 7.88
N ASN A 64 -5.48 8.02 8.92
CA ASN A 64 -4.65 7.42 9.96
C ASN A 64 -5.46 6.39 10.76
N PHE A 65 -4.88 5.24 11.02
CA PHE A 65 -5.51 4.18 11.80
C PHE A 65 -5.52 4.49 13.30
N ASP A 66 -4.45 5.11 13.77
CA ASP A 66 -4.21 5.54 15.14
C ASP A 66 -3.54 6.92 15.16
N GLU A 67 -3.93 7.77 16.11
CA GLU A 67 -3.38 9.12 16.34
C GLU A 67 -3.31 9.43 17.84
#